data_AF-L7KNN5-F1
#
_entry.id   AF-L7KNN5-F1
#
_cell.length_a   1.000
_cell.length_b   1.000
_cell.length_c   1.000
_cell.angle_alpha   90.00
_cell.angle_beta   90.00
_cell.angle_gamma   90.00
#
_symmetry.space_group_name_H-M   'P 1'
#
loop_
_entity.id
_entity.type
_entity.pdbx_description
1 polymer ?
#
loop_
_entity_poly.entity_id
_entity_poly.type
_entity_poly.pdbx_seq_one_letter_code
_entity_poly.pdbx_strand_id
1 'polypeptide(L)'
;MTRNRSTRTATCAGILILVVALLNACTSSPTTTPGTATPSTAHTVADYPIRWLPTPNLDLTSRDGTFVRGIAETYLHARLLGDPGLTPGFTDAIRPALDFDLMRKKFGTLKTDHEPPETIYLFAAPFPYDHLADHPTDIGQGHTLTPGMGAAAICIAGPHPPATDHALFFFTYRRTGKPPPTNQHGPQTAPTTNIFGNWTGVDWIGPAVQITDRCNHPPTTPADTDTLHTPSPGWPHSTQ
;
A
#
# COMPACT_ATOMS: atom_id res chain seq x y z
N MET A 1 27.52 -50.48 34.86
CA MET A 1 28.87 -50.27 34.30
C MET A 1 28.82 -48.94 33.53
N THR A 2 29.50 -47.84 33.93
CA THR A 2 30.91 -47.46 33.62
C THR A 2 31.26 -47.56 32.13
N ARG A 3 31.82 -46.58 31.38
CA ARG A 3 32.34 -45.17 31.54
C ARG A 3 31.97 -44.42 30.21
N ASN A 4 31.85 -43.10 30.05
CA ASN A 4 32.61 -41.88 30.42
C ASN A 4 33.90 -41.59 29.59
N ARG A 5 34.09 -40.31 29.20
CA ARG A 5 35.21 -39.60 28.50
C ARG A 5 35.19 -39.61 26.96
N SER A 6 35.37 -38.50 26.20
CA SER A 6 36.06 -37.19 26.31
C SER A 6 37.41 -37.12 25.57
N THR A 7 37.79 -35.90 25.11
CA THR A 7 39.05 -35.43 24.45
C THR A 7 39.12 -35.66 22.90
N ARG A 8 39.76 -34.81 22.05
CA ARG A 8 40.44 -33.49 22.24
C ARG A 8 40.72 -32.69 20.92
N THR A 9 41.17 -31.43 21.06
CA THR A 9 42.16 -30.58 20.29
C THR A 9 42.84 -31.10 19.00
N ALA A 10 43.42 -30.31 18.07
CA ALA A 10 43.48 -28.85 17.77
C ALA A 10 44.32 -28.59 16.49
N THR A 11 44.50 -27.30 16.11
CA THR A 11 45.61 -26.71 15.32
C THR A 11 45.85 -27.14 13.87
N CYS A 12 45.92 -26.13 12.99
CA CYS A 12 47.12 -25.88 12.18
C CYS A 12 47.27 -24.36 11.92
N ALA A 13 48.45 -23.81 12.19
CA ALA A 13 48.81 -22.43 11.86
C ALA A 13 49.63 -22.39 10.57
N GLY A 14 49.56 -21.29 9.82
CA GLY A 14 50.37 -21.04 8.62
C GLY A 14 50.64 -19.54 8.47
N ILE A 15 51.92 -19.16 8.46
CA ILE A 15 52.42 -17.78 8.49
C ILE A 15 53.15 -17.48 7.17
N LEU A 16 53.01 -16.25 6.64
CA LEU A 16 54.01 -15.38 5.95
C LEU A 16 53.21 -14.18 5.35
N ILE A 17 53.43 -12.89 5.62
CA ILE A 17 54.65 -12.03 5.60
C ILE A 17 55.22 -11.84 4.17
N LEU A 18 55.04 -10.64 3.56
CA LEU A 18 56.11 -9.61 3.38
C LEU A 18 55.71 -8.43 2.41
N VAL A 19 55.59 -7.20 2.95
CA VAL A 19 56.08 -5.84 2.51
C VAL A 19 55.98 -5.35 1.03
N VAL A 20 55.97 -4.00 0.88
CA VAL A 20 56.19 -3.13 -0.33
C VAL A 20 54.89 -2.75 -1.08
N ALA A 21 54.57 -1.49 -1.41
CA ALA A 21 55.31 -0.21 -1.35
C ALA A 21 54.46 0.96 -0.78
N LEU A 22 55.15 1.96 -0.19
CA LEU A 22 54.60 3.31 -0.01
C LEU A 22 54.79 4.09 -1.32
N LEU A 23 53.70 4.39 -2.04
CA LEU A 23 53.70 5.36 -3.13
C LEU A 23 52.92 6.60 -2.69
N ASN A 24 53.66 7.69 -2.45
CA ASN A 24 53.12 9.03 -2.37
C ASN A 24 52.55 9.41 -3.74
N ALA A 25 51.23 9.27 -3.91
CA ALA A 25 50.50 9.86 -5.02
C ALA A 25 49.61 10.97 -4.46
N CYS A 26 49.98 12.22 -4.74
CA CYS A 26 49.09 13.36 -4.55
C CYS A 26 47.90 13.20 -5.53
N THR A 27 46.83 12.55 -5.09
CA THR A 27 45.55 12.57 -5.80
C THR A 27 44.92 13.94 -5.58
N SER A 28 45.08 14.82 -6.57
CA SER A 28 44.27 16.02 -6.70
C SER A 28 42.81 15.64 -6.55
N SER A 29 42.12 16.19 -5.55
CA SER A 29 40.68 16.04 -5.42
C SER A 29 40.03 16.43 -6.75
N PRO A 30 39.31 15.53 -7.43
CA PRO A 30 38.50 15.97 -8.56
C PRO A 30 37.49 16.96 -7.99
N THR A 31 37.60 18.23 -8.39
CA THR A 31 36.53 19.20 -8.17
C THR A 31 35.32 18.68 -8.91
N THR A 32 34.44 17.99 -8.19
CA THR A 32 33.15 17.55 -8.71
C THR A 32 32.35 18.81 -9.01
N THR A 33 32.44 19.29 -10.26
CA THR A 33 31.45 20.20 -10.81
C THR A 33 30.08 19.67 -10.42
N PRO A 34 29.18 20.49 -9.84
CA PRO A 34 27.82 20.05 -9.59
C PRO A 34 27.21 19.66 -10.92
N GLY A 35 27.17 18.35 -11.19
CA GLY A 35 26.49 17.82 -12.36
C GLY A 35 25.03 18.17 -12.17
N THR A 36 24.50 19.02 -13.05
CA THR A 36 23.06 19.27 -13.13
C THR A 36 22.40 17.92 -13.32
N ALA A 37 21.86 17.35 -12.24
CA ALA A 37 21.18 16.08 -12.29
C ALA A 37 19.99 16.25 -13.24
N THR A 38 19.99 15.53 -14.35
CA THR A 38 18.83 15.47 -15.23
C THR A 38 17.62 15.11 -14.37
N PRO A 39 16.55 15.92 -14.34
CA PRO A 39 15.39 15.61 -13.52
C PRO A 39 14.86 14.24 -13.91
N SER A 40 14.73 13.36 -12.91
CA SER A 40 14.13 12.04 -13.10
C SER A 40 12.68 12.22 -13.54
N THR A 41 12.33 11.69 -14.71
CA THR A 41 10.94 11.67 -15.21
C THR A 41 10.12 10.50 -14.64
N ALA A 42 10.70 9.70 -13.75
CA ALA A 42 9.98 8.61 -13.08
C ALA A 42 9.10 9.15 -11.94
N HIS A 43 7.79 8.95 -12.05
CA HIS A 43 6.83 9.29 -11.02
C HIS A 43 6.97 8.40 -9.76
N THR A 44 6.49 8.93 -8.65
CA THR A 44 6.63 8.37 -7.30
C THR A 44 5.30 8.43 -6.55
N VAL A 45 5.21 7.84 -5.35
CA VAL A 45 4.01 7.95 -4.50
C VAL A 45 3.71 9.39 -4.09
N ALA A 46 4.71 10.28 -4.06
CA ALA A 46 4.51 11.69 -3.69
C ALA A 46 3.74 12.48 -4.78
N ASP A 47 3.81 12.02 -6.02
CA ASP A 47 3.15 12.63 -7.19
C ASP A 47 1.63 12.32 -7.24
N TYR A 48 1.17 11.37 -6.42
CA TYR A 48 -0.22 10.92 -6.32
C TYR A 48 -0.72 10.94 -4.85
N PRO A 49 -0.85 12.12 -4.22
CA PRO A 49 -1.39 12.25 -2.86
C PRO A 49 -2.84 11.76 -2.79
N ILE A 50 -3.14 10.94 -1.77
CA ILE A 50 -4.48 10.39 -1.55
C ILE A 50 -5.19 11.12 -0.41
N ARG A 51 -6.44 11.51 -0.65
CA ARG A 51 -7.32 12.17 0.31
C ARG A 51 -8.60 11.37 0.54
N TRP A 52 -8.90 11.08 1.78
CA TRP A 52 -10.15 10.45 2.20
C TRP A 52 -11.21 11.50 2.52
N LEU A 53 -12.34 11.42 1.82
CA LEU A 53 -13.54 12.14 2.18
C LEU A 53 -14.19 11.43 3.38
N PRO A 54 -14.50 12.12 4.48
CA PRO A 54 -15.02 11.49 5.68
C PRO A 54 -16.43 10.93 5.43
N THR A 55 -16.68 9.73 5.94
CA THR A 55 -17.99 9.06 5.88
C THR A 55 -18.27 8.36 7.21
N PRO A 56 -19.54 8.13 7.58
CA PRO A 56 -19.87 7.32 8.77
C PRO A 56 -19.55 5.82 8.59
N ASN A 57 -19.19 5.38 7.38
CA ASN A 57 -18.99 3.97 7.04
C ASN A 57 -17.60 3.44 7.47
N LEU A 58 -16.63 4.32 7.71
CA LEU A 58 -15.27 3.95 8.08
C LEU A 58 -14.61 5.02 8.97
N ASP A 59 -14.35 4.69 10.23
CA ASP A 59 -13.44 5.47 11.06
C ASP A 59 -11.99 5.26 10.58
N LEU A 60 -11.47 6.25 9.87
CA LEU A 60 -10.11 6.28 9.30
C LEU A 60 -8.98 6.26 10.35
N THR A 61 -9.30 6.48 11.63
CA THR A 61 -8.37 6.44 12.76
C THR A 61 -8.39 5.09 13.50
N SER A 62 -9.40 4.24 13.24
CA SER A 62 -9.50 2.90 13.81
C SER A 62 -8.46 1.92 13.23
N ARG A 63 -8.43 0.70 13.79
CA ARG A 63 -7.59 -0.41 13.28
C ARG A 63 -8.04 -0.83 11.88
N ASP A 64 -9.35 -0.95 11.71
CA ASP A 64 -10.01 -1.24 10.43
C ASP A 64 -9.77 -0.11 9.42
N GLY A 65 -9.88 1.15 9.85
CA GLY A 65 -9.50 2.32 9.06
C GLY A 65 -8.07 2.24 8.56
N THR A 66 -7.12 1.96 9.44
CA THR A 66 -5.69 1.80 9.09
C THR A 66 -5.46 0.66 8.10
N PHE A 67 -6.09 -0.50 8.31
CA PHE A 67 -5.96 -1.64 7.39
C PHE A 67 -6.53 -1.34 6.00
N VAL A 68 -7.75 -0.80 5.97
CA VAL A 68 -8.50 -0.49 4.75
C VAL A 68 -7.80 0.60 3.94
N ARG A 69 -7.34 1.66 4.62
CA ARG A 69 -6.48 2.70 4.04
C ARG A 69 -5.21 2.11 3.45
N GLY A 70 -4.48 1.32 4.24
CA GLY A 70 -3.24 0.67 3.82
C GLY A 70 -3.40 -0.18 2.55
N ILE A 71 -4.49 -0.93 2.44
CA ILE A 71 -4.79 -1.71 1.23
C ILE A 71 -5.16 -0.80 0.07
N ALA A 72 -6.10 0.12 0.27
CA ALA A 72 -6.64 0.96 -0.79
C ALA A 72 -5.59 1.89 -1.41
N GLU A 73 -4.82 2.57 -0.56
CA GLU A 73 -3.78 3.50 -0.98
C GLU A 73 -2.66 2.77 -1.73
N THR A 74 -2.14 1.67 -1.17
CA THR A 74 -1.08 0.88 -1.82
C THR A 74 -1.57 0.24 -3.12
N TYR A 75 -2.81 -0.26 -3.19
CA TYR A 75 -3.38 -0.82 -4.42
C TYR A 75 -3.41 0.20 -5.55
N LEU A 76 -3.81 1.44 -5.27
CA LEU A 76 -3.87 2.51 -6.27
C LEU A 76 -2.48 2.95 -6.70
N HIS A 77 -1.55 3.18 -5.78
CA HIS A 77 -0.16 3.48 -6.12
C HIS A 77 0.48 2.35 -6.94
N ALA A 78 0.21 1.08 -6.61
CA ALA A 78 0.70 -0.06 -7.38
C ALA A 78 0.09 -0.14 -8.80
N ARG A 79 -1.16 0.32 -8.99
CA ARG A 79 -1.79 0.40 -10.32
C ARG A 79 -1.26 1.56 -11.17
N LEU A 80 -0.92 2.68 -10.56
CA LEU A 80 -0.38 3.88 -11.23
C LEU A 80 1.11 3.74 -11.56
N LEU A 81 1.92 3.29 -10.58
CA LEU A 81 3.37 3.21 -10.68
C LEU A 81 3.87 1.83 -11.16
N GLY A 82 3.00 0.81 -11.16
CA GLY A 82 3.33 -0.55 -11.59
C GLY A 82 4.04 -1.42 -10.54
N ASP A 83 4.33 -0.88 -9.36
CA ASP A 83 5.06 -1.56 -8.28
C ASP A 83 4.17 -1.89 -7.07
N PRO A 84 3.91 -3.18 -6.76
CA PRO A 84 3.20 -3.58 -5.54
C PRO A 84 4.08 -3.57 -4.27
N GLY A 85 5.40 -3.37 -4.40
CA GLY A 85 6.36 -3.38 -3.29
C GLY A 85 6.43 -2.09 -2.45
N LEU A 86 5.66 -1.06 -2.83
CA LEU A 86 5.75 0.30 -2.28
C LEU A 86 5.50 0.40 -0.76
N THR A 87 4.64 -0.47 -0.22
CA THR A 87 4.31 -0.51 1.22
C THR A 87 4.76 -1.81 1.87
N PRO A 88 5.61 -1.78 2.91
CA PRO A 88 6.07 -2.98 3.60
C PRO A 88 4.90 -3.83 4.15
N GLY A 89 4.92 -5.13 3.85
CA GLY A 89 3.91 -6.09 4.32
C GLY A 89 2.60 -6.15 3.52
N PHE A 90 2.40 -5.29 2.52
CA PHE A 90 1.17 -5.28 1.71
C PHE A 90 0.94 -6.58 0.94
N THR A 91 1.97 -7.09 0.26
CA THR A 91 1.92 -8.38 -0.45
C THR A 91 1.57 -9.54 0.50
N ASP A 92 1.99 -9.49 1.76
CA ASP A 92 1.67 -10.52 2.76
C ASP A 92 0.23 -10.40 3.24
N ALA A 93 -0.23 -9.16 3.43
CA ALA A 93 -1.61 -8.87 3.84
C ALA A 93 -2.63 -9.34 2.80
N ILE A 94 -2.39 -9.19 1.49
CA ILE A 94 -3.42 -9.50 0.48
C ILE A 94 -3.17 -10.76 -0.37
N ARG A 95 -2.02 -11.44 -0.20
CA ARG A 95 -1.72 -12.72 -0.88
C ARG A 95 -2.86 -13.76 -0.89
N PRO A 96 -3.64 -13.94 0.19
CA PRO A 96 -4.73 -14.91 0.20
C PRO A 96 -5.91 -14.52 -0.70
N ALA A 97 -6.08 -13.23 -0.98
CA ALA A 97 -7.21 -12.66 -1.71
C ALA A 97 -6.88 -12.26 -3.16
N LEU A 98 -5.62 -11.96 -3.47
CA LEU A 98 -5.23 -11.36 -4.73
C LEU A 98 -3.91 -11.91 -5.28
N ASP A 99 -3.97 -12.52 -6.47
CA ASP A 99 -2.79 -12.72 -7.32
C ASP A 99 -2.47 -11.40 -8.04
N PHE A 100 -1.41 -10.73 -7.60
CA PHE A 100 -0.98 -9.46 -8.16
C PHE A 100 -0.51 -9.54 -9.61
N ASP A 101 0.12 -10.64 -10.02
CA ASP A 101 0.59 -10.79 -11.39
C ASP A 101 -0.59 -11.09 -12.32
N LEU A 102 -1.60 -11.83 -11.85
CA LEU A 102 -2.87 -11.99 -12.56
C LEU A 102 -3.60 -10.64 -12.70
N MET A 103 -3.67 -9.83 -11.63
CA MET A 103 -4.27 -8.50 -11.68
C MET A 103 -3.56 -7.56 -12.65
N ARG A 104 -2.21 -7.49 -12.60
CA ARG A 104 -1.41 -6.68 -13.53
C ARG A 104 -1.60 -7.11 -14.98
N LYS A 105 -1.72 -8.43 -15.24
CA LYS A 105 -2.01 -8.98 -16.57
C LYS A 105 -3.44 -8.69 -17.05
N LYS A 106 -4.42 -8.76 -16.15
CA LYS A 106 -5.85 -8.64 -16.49
C LYS A 106 -6.34 -7.20 -16.64
N PHE A 107 -5.83 -6.28 -15.80
CA PHE A 107 -6.28 -4.89 -15.74
C PHE A 107 -5.22 -3.87 -16.21
N GLY A 108 -4.01 -4.34 -16.54
CA GLY A 108 -2.88 -3.48 -16.90
C GLY A 108 -2.37 -2.63 -15.73
N THR A 109 -1.45 -1.71 -16.05
CA THR A 109 -1.35 -0.47 -15.27
C THR A 109 -2.57 0.40 -15.57
N LEU A 110 -2.94 1.29 -14.66
CA LEU A 110 -3.83 2.40 -14.97
C LEU A 110 -3.10 3.33 -15.96
N LYS A 111 -3.26 3.06 -17.26
CA LYS A 111 -2.96 4.01 -18.36
C LYS A 111 -4.08 5.04 -18.45
N THR A 112 -4.30 5.72 -17.35
CA THR A 112 -5.17 6.88 -17.23
C THR A 112 -4.40 8.13 -17.63
N ASP A 113 -5.11 9.13 -18.15
CA ASP A 113 -4.57 10.45 -18.50
C ASP A 113 -4.24 11.31 -17.26
N HIS A 114 -3.92 10.65 -16.13
CA HIS A 114 -3.50 11.25 -14.87
C HIS A 114 -2.04 11.72 -14.97
N GLU A 115 -1.82 12.84 -15.66
CA GLU A 115 -0.54 13.56 -15.61
C GLU A 115 -0.33 14.13 -14.19
N PRO A 116 0.70 13.69 -13.45
CA PRO A 116 0.92 14.21 -12.11
C PRO A 116 1.46 15.65 -12.12
N PRO A 117 1.25 16.41 -11.01
CA PRO A 117 0.71 15.96 -9.73
C PRO A 117 -0.83 15.93 -9.70
N GLU A 118 -1.42 14.78 -9.35
CA GLU A 118 -2.88 14.63 -9.21
C GLU A 118 -3.28 14.11 -7.83
N THR A 119 -4.21 14.82 -7.18
CA THR A 119 -4.76 14.40 -5.88
C THR A 119 -5.94 13.46 -6.09
N ILE A 120 -5.83 12.23 -5.59
CA ILE A 120 -6.84 11.19 -5.72
C ILE A 120 -7.74 11.23 -4.48
N TYR A 121 -9.06 11.34 -4.68
CA TYR A 121 -10.01 11.30 -3.57
C TYR A 121 -10.62 9.90 -3.41
N LEU A 122 -10.68 9.41 -2.17
CA LEU A 122 -11.30 8.13 -1.81
C LEU A 122 -12.39 8.32 -0.78
N PHE A 123 -13.37 7.42 -0.76
CA PHE A 123 -14.33 7.33 0.32
C PHE A 123 -14.83 5.90 0.51
N ALA A 124 -15.24 5.58 1.74
CA ALA A 124 -15.89 4.31 2.04
C ALA A 124 -17.39 4.40 1.74
N ALA A 125 -17.86 3.59 0.79
CA ALA A 125 -19.29 3.38 0.57
C ALA A 125 -19.89 2.53 1.72
N PRO A 126 -21.21 2.61 1.96
CA PRO A 126 -21.86 1.71 2.90
C PRO A 126 -21.68 0.24 2.48
N PHE A 127 -21.40 -0.64 3.44
CA PHE A 127 -21.27 -2.08 3.25
C PHE A 127 -21.72 -2.84 4.52
N PRO A 128 -22.43 -3.99 4.44
CA PRO A 128 -22.85 -4.73 3.24
C PRO A 128 -23.83 -4.00 2.31
N TYR A 129 -24.04 -4.58 1.12
CA TYR A 129 -25.00 -4.08 0.14
C TYR A 129 -26.36 -4.74 0.39
N ASP A 130 -27.41 -3.95 0.63
CA ASP A 130 -28.71 -4.46 1.11
C ASP A 130 -29.41 -5.39 0.09
N HIS A 131 -29.13 -5.22 -1.21
CA HIS A 131 -29.61 -6.10 -2.28
C HIS A 131 -28.67 -7.27 -2.59
N LEU A 132 -27.74 -7.63 -1.68
CA LEU A 132 -26.98 -8.90 -1.76
C LEU A 132 -27.88 -10.13 -1.85
N ALA A 133 -29.12 -10.03 -1.35
CA ALA A 133 -30.14 -11.07 -1.46
C ALA A 133 -30.59 -11.33 -2.92
N ASP A 134 -30.56 -10.31 -3.78
CA ASP A 134 -31.06 -10.40 -5.15
C ASP A 134 -30.02 -11.00 -6.11
N HIS A 135 -28.71 -10.76 -5.89
CA HIS A 135 -27.60 -11.27 -6.72
C HIS A 135 -26.52 -11.99 -5.89
N PRO A 136 -26.83 -13.14 -5.25
CA PRO A 136 -25.94 -13.82 -4.28
C PRO A 136 -24.70 -14.50 -4.89
N THR A 137 -24.59 -14.58 -6.22
CA THR A 137 -23.45 -15.20 -6.92
C THR A 137 -22.29 -14.24 -7.19
N ASP A 138 -22.57 -12.95 -7.25
CA ASP A 138 -21.66 -11.97 -7.86
C ASP A 138 -20.78 -11.24 -6.83
N ILE A 139 -21.13 -11.39 -5.54
CA ILE A 139 -20.30 -10.96 -4.42
C ILE A 139 -19.81 -12.18 -3.63
N GLY A 140 -18.63 -12.68 -4.00
CA GLY A 140 -17.69 -13.39 -3.11
C GLY A 140 -18.30 -14.42 -2.15
N GLN A 141 -18.92 -15.47 -2.69
CA GLN A 141 -19.36 -16.69 -1.97
C GLN A 141 -19.96 -16.48 -0.56
N GLY A 142 -20.91 -15.55 -0.41
CA GLY A 142 -21.85 -15.58 0.72
C GLY A 142 -21.23 -15.60 2.12
N HIS A 143 -20.05 -15.00 2.30
CA HIS A 143 -19.36 -15.01 3.59
C HIS A 143 -20.06 -14.10 4.60
N THR A 144 -20.90 -14.70 5.46
CA THR A 144 -21.41 -14.08 6.68
C THR A 144 -20.26 -13.49 7.47
N LEU A 145 -20.25 -12.16 7.66
CA LEU A 145 -19.24 -11.47 8.44
C LEU A 145 -19.29 -11.95 9.89
N THR A 146 -18.33 -12.78 10.28
CA THR A 146 -18.13 -13.18 11.68
C THR A 146 -17.42 -12.04 12.43
N PRO A 147 -17.45 -12.00 13.77
CA PRO A 147 -16.75 -10.95 14.54
C PRO A 147 -15.25 -10.82 14.24
N GLY A 148 -14.62 -11.93 13.81
CA GLY A 148 -13.23 -11.98 13.38
C GLY A 148 -12.98 -11.53 11.93
N MET A 149 -14.00 -11.01 11.23
CA MET A 149 -13.88 -10.50 9.85
C MET A 149 -14.39 -9.06 9.74
N GLY A 150 -13.80 -8.31 8.82
CA GLY A 150 -14.27 -7.02 8.35
C GLY A 150 -14.41 -7.02 6.83
N ALA A 151 -14.98 -5.95 6.31
CA ALA A 151 -15.11 -5.70 4.88
C ALA A 151 -15.09 -4.20 4.61
N ALA A 152 -14.74 -3.82 3.38
CA ALA A 152 -14.78 -2.45 2.92
C ALA A 152 -15.14 -2.39 1.43
N ALA A 153 -15.80 -1.30 1.05
CA ALA A 153 -16.16 -0.97 -0.32
C ALA A 153 -15.67 0.45 -0.59
N ILE A 154 -14.62 0.60 -1.40
CA ILE A 154 -13.88 1.86 -1.55
C ILE A 154 -14.13 2.46 -2.93
N CYS A 155 -14.68 3.67 -2.95
CA CYS A 155 -14.95 4.46 -4.15
C CYS A 155 -13.82 5.46 -4.42
N ILE A 156 -13.62 5.80 -5.70
CA ILE A 156 -12.75 6.89 -6.16
C ILE A 156 -13.61 8.07 -6.60
N ALA A 157 -13.21 9.28 -6.18
CA ALA A 157 -13.75 10.56 -6.62
C ALA A 157 -12.62 11.44 -7.21
N GLY A 158 -12.98 12.32 -8.14
CA GLY A 158 -12.06 13.23 -8.82
C GLY A 158 -12.72 13.92 -10.01
N PRO A 159 -12.03 14.85 -10.69
CA PRO A 159 -12.52 15.52 -11.89
C PRO A 159 -12.38 14.66 -13.17
N HIS A 160 -11.43 13.73 -13.20
CA HIS A 160 -11.21 12.78 -14.29
C HIS A 160 -11.33 11.31 -13.83
N PRO A 161 -12.48 10.87 -13.27
CA PRO A 161 -12.73 9.44 -13.22
C PRO A 161 -12.76 8.96 -14.69
N PRO A 162 -12.13 7.81 -15.03
CA PRO A 162 -12.31 7.23 -16.36
C PRO A 162 -13.82 7.11 -16.62
N ALA A 163 -14.30 7.41 -17.83
CA ALA A 163 -15.72 7.70 -18.10
C ALA A 163 -16.73 6.54 -17.85
N THR A 164 -16.29 5.43 -17.26
CA THR A 164 -17.08 4.28 -16.81
C THR A 164 -16.76 3.82 -15.38
N ASP A 165 -15.70 4.36 -14.74
CA ASP A 165 -15.07 3.81 -13.53
C ASP A 165 -14.95 4.86 -12.41
N HIS A 166 -16.07 5.12 -11.73
CA HIS A 166 -15.98 5.30 -10.28
C HIS A 166 -15.60 3.95 -9.66
N ALA A 167 -14.31 3.59 -9.77
CA ALA A 167 -13.86 2.22 -9.54
C ALA A 167 -14.05 1.81 -8.07
N LEU A 168 -15.17 1.15 -7.79
CA LEU A 168 -15.36 0.44 -6.54
C LEU A 168 -14.45 -0.78 -6.53
N PHE A 169 -13.55 -0.88 -5.55
CA PHE A 169 -13.01 -2.18 -5.17
C PHE A 169 -13.53 -2.54 -3.78
N PHE A 170 -14.00 -3.78 -3.67
CA PHE A 170 -14.47 -4.36 -2.43
C PHE A 170 -13.54 -5.49 -2.02
N PHE A 171 -13.32 -5.61 -0.71
CA PHE A 171 -12.60 -6.74 -0.14
C PHE A 171 -13.10 -7.06 1.27
N THR A 172 -13.00 -8.34 1.62
CA THR A 172 -13.15 -8.85 2.98
C THR A 172 -11.77 -9.09 3.59
N TYR A 173 -11.69 -9.10 4.92
CA TYR A 173 -10.43 -9.35 5.64
C TYR A 173 -10.64 -10.02 6.99
N ARG A 174 -9.63 -10.78 7.43
CA ARG A 174 -9.56 -11.44 8.74
C ARG A 174 -8.79 -10.59 9.74
N ARG A 175 -9.39 -10.43 10.93
CA ARG A 175 -8.81 -9.76 12.10
C ARG A 175 -8.09 -10.77 12.98
N THR A 176 -6.86 -11.13 12.61
CA THR A 176 -6.06 -12.15 13.29
C THR A 176 -4.78 -11.59 13.93
N GLY A 177 -4.32 -12.16 15.04
CA GLY A 177 -3.03 -11.84 15.67
C GLY A 177 -2.87 -10.36 16.05
N LYS A 178 -1.67 -9.79 15.83
CA LYS A 178 -1.37 -8.38 16.09
C LYS A 178 -2.21 -7.49 15.16
N PRO A 179 -3.04 -6.58 15.68
CA PRO A 179 -3.80 -5.68 14.83
C PRO A 179 -2.94 -4.55 14.24
N PRO A 180 -3.44 -3.88 13.19
CA PRO A 180 -2.98 -2.57 12.77
C PRO A 180 -2.90 -1.57 13.93
N PRO A 181 -1.99 -0.58 13.85
CA PRO A 181 -1.99 0.55 14.78
C PRO A 181 -3.24 1.42 14.57
N THR A 182 -3.59 2.24 15.57
CA THR A 182 -4.66 3.25 15.46
C THR A 182 -4.06 4.65 15.28
N ASN A 183 -4.92 5.63 15.00
CA ASN A 183 -4.59 7.05 14.93
C ASN A 183 -3.41 7.37 13.99
N GLN A 184 -3.29 6.65 12.87
CA GLN A 184 -2.22 6.87 11.90
C GLN A 184 -2.50 8.12 11.07
N HIS A 185 -1.70 9.16 11.29
CA HIS A 185 -1.75 10.44 10.60
C HIS A 185 -0.33 11.01 10.46
N GLY A 186 -0.12 11.84 9.45
CA GLY A 186 1.15 12.52 9.20
C GLY A 186 1.26 13.01 7.75
N PRO A 187 2.44 13.50 7.33
CA PRO A 187 2.62 14.13 6.02
C PRO A 187 3.03 13.14 4.91
N GLN A 188 3.26 11.85 5.20
CA GLN A 188 3.71 10.88 4.20
C GLN A 188 2.55 10.32 3.37
N THR A 189 2.77 10.14 2.07
CA THR A 189 1.75 9.60 1.13
C THR A 189 1.62 8.08 1.18
N ALA A 190 2.62 7.36 1.70
CA ALA A 190 2.59 5.91 1.90
C ALA A 190 3.22 5.52 3.25
N PRO A 191 2.84 4.36 3.84
CA PRO A 191 3.48 3.85 5.05
C PRO A 191 4.90 3.35 4.77
N THR A 192 5.88 3.82 5.55
CA THR A 192 7.28 3.37 5.48
C THR A 192 7.56 2.12 6.32
N THR A 193 6.54 1.56 6.99
CA THR A 193 6.64 0.39 7.87
C THR A 193 5.39 -0.50 7.71
N ASN A 194 5.45 -1.75 8.19
CA ASN A 194 4.30 -2.65 8.12
C ASN A 194 3.18 -2.24 9.09
N ILE A 195 2.11 -1.67 8.53
CA ILE A 195 0.90 -1.24 9.25
C ILE A 195 -0.22 -2.30 9.28
N PHE A 196 -0.05 -3.44 8.60
CA PHE A 196 -1.09 -4.48 8.47
C PHE A 196 -1.12 -5.46 9.65
N GLY A 197 0.01 -5.61 10.36
CA GLY A 197 0.13 -6.54 11.48
C GLY A 197 0.04 -8.00 11.03
N ASN A 198 -0.95 -8.74 11.54
CA ASN A 198 -1.28 -10.11 11.12
C ASN A 198 -2.70 -10.22 10.52
N TRP A 199 -3.29 -9.10 10.11
CA TRP A 199 -4.56 -9.11 9.38
C TRP A 199 -4.32 -9.40 7.91
N THR A 200 -5.24 -10.11 7.26
CA THR A 200 -5.13 -10.45 5.83
C THR A 200 -6.44 -10.26 5.10
N GLY A 201 -6.38 -9.85 3.84
CA GLY A 201 -7.51 -9.99 2.91
C GLY A 201 -7.95 -11.46 2.79
N VAL A 202 -9.22 -11.68 2.47
CA VAL A 202 -9.78 -13.02 2.19
C VAL A 202 -10.31 -13.06 0.76
N ASP A 203 -11.23 -12.16 0.44
CA ASP A 203 -11.83 -12.02 -0.88
C ASP A 203 -11.51 -10.65 -1.45
N TRP A 204 -11.30 -10.59 -2.76
CA TRP A 204 -11.19 -9.35 -3.52
C TRP A 204 -12.13 -9.41 -4.71
N ILE A 205 -12.97 -8.40 -4.88
CA ILE A 205 -13.79 -8.25 -6.08
C ILE A 205 -13.42 -6.92 -6.71
N GLY A 206 -12.91 -7.01 -7.94
CA GLY A 206 -12.65 -5.85 -8.78
C GLY A 206 -13.94 -5.12 -9.15
N PRO A 207 -13.83 -3.94 -9.79
CA PRO A 207 -14.98 -3.14 -10.13
C PRO A 207 -15.98 -3.91 -11.00
N ALA A 208 -17.14 -4.20 -10.41
CA ALA A 208 -18.32 -4.64 -11.13
C ALA A 208 -19.19 -3.40 -11.38
N VAL A 209 -19.47 -3.14 -12.65
CA VAL A 209 -20.18 -1.94 -13.12
C VAL A 209 -21.57 -1.77 -12.50
N GLN A 210 -22.17 -2.84 -11.96
CA GLN A 210 -23.47 -2.79 -11.27
C GLN A 210 -23.38 -2.32 -9.79
N ILE A 211 -22.18 -2.17 -9.22
CA ILE A 211 -21.97 -1.74 -7.82
C ILE A 211 -21.49 -0.28 -7.75
N THR A 212 -21.35 0.41 -8.89
CA THR A 212 -20.82 1.79 -8.98
C THR A 212 -21.83 2.86 -8.58
N ASP A 213 -23.13 2.57 -8.49
CA ASP A 213 -24.16 3.54 -8.10
C ASP A 213 -23.90 4.17 -6.71
N ARG A 214 -23.30 3.42 -5.78
CA ARG A 214 -22.88 3.96 -4.47
C ARG A 214 -21.72 4.96 -4.56
N CYS A 215 -20.97 4.95 -5.67
CA CYS A 215 -19.88 5.88 -5.92
C CYS A 215 -20.30 7.12 -6.74
N ASN A 216 -21.47 7.08 -7.40
CA ASN A 216 -22.04 8.22 -8.16
C ASN A 216 -22.48 9.40 -7.26
N HIS A 217 -22.48 9.20 -5.94
CA HIS A 217 -22.83 10.22 -4.94
C HIS A 217 -21.69 10.35 -3.91
N PRO A 218 -20.52 10.90 -4.31
CA PRO A 218 -19.45 11.18 -3.36
C PRO A 218 -19.92 12.17 -2.29
N PRO A 219 -19.40 12.07 -1.05
CA PRO A 219 -19.53 13.16 -0.07
C PRO A 219 -19.03 14.45 -0.69
N THR A 220 -19.64 15.59 -0.35
CA THR A 220 -19.23 16.91 -0.87
C THR A 220 -17.73 17.09 -0.70
N THR A 221 -17.00 17.12 -1.82
CA THR A 221 -15.58 17.47 -1.81
C THR A 221 -15.45 18.89 -1.25
N PRO A 222 -14.52 19.14 -0.30
CA PRO A 222 -14.16 20.50 0.04
C PRO A 222 -13.79 21.23 -1.25
N ALA A 223 -14.38 22.40 -1.50
CA ALA A 223 -14.13 23.14 -2.73
C ALA A 223 -12.62 23.36 -2.93
N ASP A 224 -12.15 23.19 -4.17
CA ASP A 224 -10.73 23.25 -4.51
C ASP A 224 -10.08 24.50 -3.91
N THR A 225 -9.16 24.26 -2.99
CA THR A 225 -8.25 25.26 -2.45
C THR A 225 -6.85 24.81 -2.85
N ASP A 226 -6.04 25.69 -3.45
CA ASP A 226 -4.70 25.40 -4.02
C ASP A 226 -3.63 24.86 -3.04
N THR A 227 -4.03 24.41 -1.85
CA THR A 227 -3.20 23.83 -0.78
C THR A 227 -3.33 22.30 -0.67
N LEU A 228 -4.09 21.66 -1.57
CA LEU A 228 -4.59 20.28 -1.42
C LEU A 228 -3.58 19.15 -1.70
N HIS A 229 -2.35 19.43 -2.14
CA HIS A 229 -1.32 18.40 -2.48
C HIS A 229 -0.86 17.47 -1.34
N THR A 230 -1.33 17.67 -0.10
CA THR A 230 -1.01 16.80 1.04
C THR A 230 -2.01 15.65 1.22
N PRO A 231 -1.58 14.42 1.55
CA PRO A 231 -2.49 13.31 1.82
C PRO A 231 -3.29 13.54 3.11
N SER A 232 -4.51 12.97 3.20
CA SER A 232 -5.40 13.20 4.34
C SER A 232 -6.32 12.00 4.65
N PRO A 233 -6.25 11.39 5.85
CA PRO A 233 -5.08 11.41 6.72
C PRO A 233 -3.89 10.84 5.94
N GLY A 234 -2.71 11.42 6.05
CA GLY A 234 -1.50 10.77 5.55
C GLY A 234 -0.94 9.75 6.55
N TRP A 235 0.33 9.41 6.39
CA TRP A 235 1.06 8.47 7.26
C TRP A 235 2.12 9.19 8.08
N PRO A 236 2.43 8.70 9.30
CA PRO A 236 3.52 9.23 10.09
C PRO A 236 4.87 8.96 9.40
N HIS A 237 5.89 9.76 9.75
CA HIS A 237 7.27 9.38 9.47
C HIS A 237 7.64 8.10 10.22
N SER A 238 8.62 7.36 9.70
CA SER A 238 9.27 6.31 10.49
C SER A 238 9.96 6.95 11.70
N THR A 239 9.54 6.55 12.90
CA THR A 239 10.36 6.74 14.10
C THR A 239 11.62 5.88 13.95
N GLN A 240 12.78 6.52 13.82
CA GLN A 240 14.09 5.88 13.88
C GLN A 240 14.39 5.40 15.31
#